data_AF-A0A1S1P5B7-F1
#
_entry.id   AF-A0A1S1P5B7-F1
#
_cell.length_a   1.000
_cell.length_b   1.000
_cell.length_c   1.000
_cell.angle_alpha   90.00
_cell.angle_beta   90.00
_cell.angle_gamma   90.00
#
_symmetry.space_group_name_H-M   'P 1'
#
loop_
_entity.id
_entity.type
_entity.pdbx_description
1 polymer ?
#
loop_
_entity_poly.entity_id
_entity_poly.type
_entity_poly.pdbx_seq_one_letter_code
_entity_poly.pdbx_strand_id
1 'polypeptide(L)'
;MTPHDGELAGLLDRVARRDVAALRALYDRTAPKLFGIILRIQRDRSLAEDVLQDVYLKLWQSAGSYAPSAGAPLPWLCTIARNRAIDGLRRRSEVPMPSGDSGEAWMERLVAPTDEEGAFLDREALVACLSRLDPTQRDCVVLAYCEGWSREELAERFERPVNTVKTWLHRTLAALKSCLEHIA
;
A
#
# COMPACT_ATOMS: atom_id res chain seq x y z
N MET A 1 -17.59 -7.15 7.96
CA MET A 1 -16.50 -7.62 8.83
C MET A 1 -16.35 -9.11 8.56
N THR A 2 -15.29 -9.52 7.89
CA THR A 2 -15.03 -10.95 7.65
C THR A 2 -14.55 -11.63 8.94
N PRO A 3 -14.61 -12.96 9.06
CA PRO A 3 -14.05 -13.67 10.22
C PRO A 3 -12.57 -13.33 10.46
N HIS A 4 -11.82 -13.13 9.36
CA HIS A 4 -10.43 -12.70 9.38
C HIS A 4 -10.25 -11.29 9.97
N ASP A 5 -11.14 -10.34 9.63
CA ASP A 5 -11.09 -8.98 10.20
C ASP A 5 -11.34 -8.99 11.72
N GLY A 6 -12.27 -9.83 12.19
CA GLY A 6 -12.56 -9.96 13.62
C GLY A 6 -11.38 -10.50 14.42
N GLU A 7 -10.67 -11.48 13.85
CA GLU A 7 -9.46 -12.04 14.46
C GLU A 7 -8.33 -11.01 14.56
N LEU A 8 -8.04 -10.29 13.47
CA LEU A 8 -7.00 -9.26 13.47
C LEU A 8 -7.34 -8.13 14.45
N ALA A 9 -8.61 -7.73 14.57
CA ALA A 9 -9.05 -6.73 15.53
C ALA A 9 -8.81 -7.21 16.98
N GLY A 10 -9.10 -8.47 17.28
CA GLY A 10 -8.83 -9.07 18.59
C GLY A 10 -7.33 -9.14 18.91
N LEU A 11 -6.49 -9.42 17.92
CA LEU A 11 -5.03 -9.37 18.08
C LEU A 11 -4.57 -7.94 18.40
N LEU A 12 -5.08 -6.93 17.69
CA LEU A 12 -4.74 -5.52 17.96
C LEU A 12 -5.13 -5.06 19.37
N ASP A 13 -6.32 -5.44 19.86
CA ASP A 13 -6.73 -5.12 21.24
C ASP A 13 -5.78 -5.75 22.27
N ARG A 14 -5.37 -7.00 22.06
CA ARG A 14 -4.39 -7.67 22.93
C ARG A 14 -3.00 -7.04 22.84
N VAL A 15 -2.56 -6.63 21.65
CA VAL A 15 -1.30 -5.89 21.48
C VAL A 15 -1.35 -4.55 22.23
N ALA A 16 -2.49 -3.85 22.22
CA ALA A 16 -2.66 -2.62 22.99
C ALA A 16 -2.49 -2.84 24.51
N ARG A 17 -2.79 -4.05 24.99
CA ARG A 17 -2.59 -4.51 26.37
C ARG A 17 -1.21 -5.13 26.62
N ARG A 18 -0.24 -4.93 25.71
CA ARG A 18 1.14 -5.43 25.78
C ARG A 18 1.27 -6.96 25.80
N ASP A 19 0.38 -7.65 25.11
CA ASP A 19 0.48 -9.09 24.90
C ASP A 19 1.48 -9.41 23.77
N VAL A 20 2.64 -9.96 24.14
CA VAL A 20 3.71 -10.32 23.20
C VAL A 20 3.30 -11.45 22.26
N ALA A 21 2.50 -12.41 22.73
CA ALA A 21 2.03 -13.51 21.89
C ALA A 21 1.04 -13.01 20.83
N ALA A 22 0.21 -12.02 21.18
CA ALA A 22 -0.67 -11.35 20.21
C ALA A 22 0.13 -10.58 19.14
N LEU A 23 1.21 -9.90 19.53
CA LEU A 23 2.08 -9.21 18.57
C LEU A 23 2.72 -10.19 17.58
N ARG A 24 3.21 -11.33 18.07
CA ARG A 24 3.78 -12.39 17.23
C ARG A 24 2.74 -12.96 16.27
N ALA A 25 1.55 -13.29 16.76
CA ALA A 25 0.48 -13.80 15.89
C ALA A 25 0.02 -12.77 14.85
N LEU A 26 0.02 -11.47 15.19
CA LEU A 26 -0.25 -10.40 14.25
C LEU A 26 0.85 -10.30 13.18
N TYR A 27 2.11 -10.43 13.60
CA TYR A 27 3.28 -10.44 12.71
C TYR A 27 3.18 -11.58 11.70
N ASP A 28 3.02 -12.82 12.17
CA ASP A 28 3.00 -14.01 11.31
C ASP A 28 1.91 -13.93 10.22
N ARG A 29 0.77 -13.27 10.53
CA ARG A 29 -0.37 -13.14 9.63
C ARG A 29 -0.26 -11.98 8.64
N THR A 30 0.46 -10.92 8.99
CA THR A 30 0.41 -9.66 8.22
C THR A 30 1.76 -9.25 7.63
N ALA A 31 2.88 -9.75 8.17
CA ALA A 31 4.21 -9.40 7.71
C ALA A 31 4.45 -9.65 6.22
N PRO A 32 4.05 -10.79 5.60
CA PRO A 32 4.26 -10.99 4.16
C PRO A 32 3.60 -9.89 3.31
N LYS A 33 2.35 -9.53 3.64
CA LYS A 33 1.60 -8.51 2.91
C LYS A 33 2.19 -7.11 3.11
N LEU A 34 2.50 -6.75 4.36
CA LEU A 34 3.09 -5.43 4.67
C LEU A 34 4.48 -5.30 4.07
N PHE A 35 5.29 -6.36 4.12
CA PHE A 35 6.62 -6.40 3.52
C PHE A 35 6.56 -6.19 2.00
N GLY A 36 5.64 -6.84 1.29
CA GLY A 36 5.46 -6.63 -0.15
C GLY A 36 5.14 -5.17 -0.51
N ILE A 37 4.31 -4.50 0.29
CA ILE A 37 3.99 -3.06 0.13
C ILE A 37 5.25 -2.21 0.35
N ILE A 38 5.98 -2.47 1.43
CA ILE A 38 7.18 -1.71 1.81
C ILE A 38 8.28 -1.90 0.76
N LEU A 39 8.54 -3.15 0.34
CA LEU A 39 9.55 -3.50 -0.65
C LEU A 39 9.31 -2.79 -1.98
N ARG A 40 8.05 -2.69 -2.41
CA ARG A 40 7.72 -1.99 -3.65
C ARG A 40 8.01 -0.49 -3.61
N ILE A 41 7.91 0.12 -2.44
CA ILE A 41 8.21 1.54 -2.23
C ILE A 41 9.72 1.76 -2.03
N GLN A 42 10.38 0.92 -1.23
CA GLN A 42 11.80 1.09 -0.91
C GLN A 42 12.74 0.65 -2.03
N ARG A 43 12.32 -0.35 -2.84
CA ARG A 43 13.10 -1.00 -3.90
C ARG A 43 14.45 -1.56 -3.42
N ASP A 44 14.57 -1.80 -2.12
CA ASP A 44 15.73 -2.37 -1.45
C ASP A 44 15.23 -3.28 -0.33
N ARG A 45 15.76 -4.52 -0.28
CA ARG A 45 15.29 -5.54 0.65
C ARG A 45 15.65 -5.22 2.09
N SER A 46 16.90 -4.82 2.35
CA SER A 46 17.39 -4.54 3.70
C SER A 46 16.64 -3.34 4.30
N LEU A 47 16.46 -2.28 3.53
CA LEU A 47 15.67 -1.12 3.96
C LEU A 47 14.20 -1.47 4.19
N ALA A 48 13.64 -2.39 3.39
CA ALA A 48 12.28 -2.85 3.60
C ALA A 48 12.13 -3.65 4.91
N GLU A 49 13.14 -4.46 5.26
CA GLU A 49 13.17 -5.21 6.52
C GLU A 49 13.25 -4.25 7.72
N ASP A 50 14.09 -3.23 7.66
CA ASP A 50 14.19 -2.20 8.70
C ASP A 50 12.88 -1.42 8.88
N VAL A 51 12.27 -0.99 7.77
CA VAL A 51 10.97 -0.29 7.80
C VAL A 51 9.87 -1.18 8.36
N LEU A 52 9.88 -2.48 8.04
CA LEU A 52 8.91 -3.43 8.59
C LEU A 52 9.06 -3.55 10.11
N GLN A 53 10.30 -3.63 10.62
CA GLN A 53 10.57 -3.64 12.06
C GLN A 53 10.00 -2.38 12.73
N ASP A 54 10.27 -1.21 12.17
CA ASP A 54 9.73 0.07 12.66
C ASP A 54 8.20 0.11 12.69
N VAL A 55 7.54 -0.48 11.69
CA VAL A 55 6.09 -0.60 11.66
C VAL A 55 5.60 -1.39 12.87
N TYR A 56 6.20 -2.55 13.17
CA TYR A 56 5.79 -3.36 14.32
C TYR A 56 6.16 -2.72 15.67
N LEU A 57 7.29 -2.01 15.75
CA LEU A 57 7.63 -1.22 16.94
C LEU A 57 6.58 -0.12 17.19
N LYS A 58 6.13 0.55 16.13
CA LYS A 58 5.06 1.55 16.22
C LYS A 58 3.73 0.92 16.60
N LEU A 59 3.36 -0.22 16.01
CA LEU A 59 2.16 -0.96 16.38
C LEU A 59 2.18 -1.38 17.85
N TRP A 60 3.31 -1.87 18.35
CA TRP A 60 3.47 -2.18 19.77
C TRP A 60 3.16 -0.95 20.63
N GLN A 61 3.62 0.24 20.22
CA GLN A 61 3.40 1.47 20.99
C GLN A 61 1.98 2.03 20.87
N SER A 62 1.33 1.88 19.72
CA SER A 62 0.09 2.60 19.38
C SER A 62 -1.06 1.72 18.89
N ALA A 63 -1.06 0.40 19.10
CA ALA A 63 -2.17 -0.47 18.67
C ALA A 63 -3.52 -0.03 19.23
N GLY A 64 -3.55 0.58 20.41
CA GLY A 64 -4.77 1.13 21.02
C GLY A 64 -5.40 2.30 20.25
N SER A 65 -4.71 2.88 19.26
CA SER A 65 -5.31 3.89 18.38
C SER A 65 -6.17 3.28 17.27
N TYR A 66 -6.17 1.96 17.09
CA TYR A 66 -7.06 1.30 16.15
C TYR A 66 -8.50 1.37 16.66
N ALA A 67 -9.39 1.95 15.85
CA ALA A 67 -10.82 1.98 16.11
C ALA A 67 -11.53 1.13 15.04
N PRO A 68 -12.33 0.12 15.41
CA PRO A 68 -13.10 -0.67 14.45
C PRO A 68 -14.06 0.17 13.57
N SER A 69 -14.49 1.33 14.07
CA SER A 69 -15.29 2.31 13.31
C SER A 69 -14.55 2.95 12.14
N ALA A 70 -13.20 2.97 12.16
CA ALA A 70 -12.37 3.53 11.10
C ALA A 70 -12.15 2.55 9.93
N GLY A 71 -12.59 1.30 10.06
CA GLY A 71 -12.52 0.28 9.01
C GLY A 71 -11.82 -1.00 9.43
N ALA A 72 -11.62 -1.90 8.47
CA ALA A 72 -11.00 -3.20 8.71
C ALA A 72 -9.52 -3.07 9.14
N PRO A 73 -9.01 -3.99 9.99
CA PRO A 73 -7.64 -3.92 10.51
C PRO A 73 -6.55 -3.97 9.43
N LEU A 74 -6.68 -4.85 8.44
CA LEU A 74 -5.63 -5.06 7.45
C LEU A 74 -5.39 -3.80 6.58
N PRO A 75 -6.42 -3.13 6.02
CA PRO A 75 -6.23 -1.83 5.35
C PRO A 75 -5.60 -0.76 6.24
N TRP A 76 -5.92 -0.73 7.53
CA TRP A 76 -5.30 0.20 8.49
C TRP A 76 -3.81 -0.10 8.67
N LEU A 77 -3.43 -1.36 8.85
CA LEU A 77 -2.03 -1.81 8.91
C LEU A 77 -1.27 -1.47 7.62
N CYS A 78 -1.87 -1.74 6.45
CA CYS A 78 -1.31 -1.39 5.15
C CYS A 78 -1.04 0.12 5.02
N THR A 79 -1.93 0.95 5.58
CA THR A 79 -1.75 2.41 5.60
C THR A 79 -0.55 2.82 6.44
N ILE A 80 -0.36 2.22 7.63
CA ILE A 80 0.79 2.48 8.49
C ILE A 80 2.10 2.08 7.79
N ALA A 81 2.14 0.86 7.25
CA ALA A 81 3.31 0.33 6.54
C ALA A 81 3.68 1.21 5.35
N ARG A 82 2.68 1.57 4.53
CA ARG A 82 2.87 2.47 3.40
C ARG A 82 3.43 3.81 3.84
N ASN A 83 2.82 4.48 4.82
CA ASN A 83 3.28 5.79 5.28
C ASN A 83 4.72 5.73 5.79
N ARG A 84 5.05 4.72 6.61
CA ARG A 84 6.42 4.55 7.13
C ARG A 84 7.44 4.34 6.01
N ALA A 85 7.08 3.60 4.97
CA ALA A 85 7.92 3.40 3.81
C ALA A 85 8.13 4.71 3.01
N ILE A 86 7.09 5.50 2.77
CA ILE A 86 7.25 6.82 2.11
C ILE A 86 8.16 7.72 2.95
N ASP A 87 7.94 7.77 4.27
CA ASP A 87 8.75 8.59 5.17
C ASP A 87 10.23 8.16 5.17
N GLY A 88 10.50 6.85 5.08
CA GLY A 88 11.87 6.33 4.97
C GLY A 88 12.52 6.69 3.63
N LEU A 89 11.76 6.62 2.53
CA LEU A 89 12.23 7.02 1.20
C LEU A 89 12.56 8.52 1.16
N ARG A 90 11.73 9.37 1.75
CA ARG A 90 11.91 10.83 1.83
C ARG A 90 13.15 11.27 2.59
N ARG A 91 13.46 10.62 3.71
CA ARG A 91 14.69 10.93 4.48
C ARG A 91 15.96 10.66 3.69
N ARG A 92 15.88 9.83 2.64
CA ARG A 92 16.99 9.48 1.78
C ARG A 92 17.05 10.34 0.52
N SER A 93 15.90 10.71 -0.05
CA SER A 93 15.79 11.55 -1.24
C SER A 93 15.65 13.03 -0.87
N GLU A 94 16.76 13.74 -0.67
CA GLU A 94 16.80 15.21 -0.72
C GLU A 94 16.73 15.77 -2.16
N VAL A 95 16.37 14.96 -3.17
CA VAL A 95 16.38 15.32 -4.61
C VAL A 95 15.07 14.87 -5.30
N PRO A 96 14.48 15.70 -6.19
CA PRO A 96 13.19 15.45 -6.83
C PRO A 96 13.15 14.16 -7.66
N MET A 97 12.02 13.44 -7.53
CA MET A 97 11.72 12.22 -8.28
C MET A 97 11.56 12.53 -9.78
N PRO A 98 11.93 11.60 -10.69
CA PRO A 98 11.98 11.88 -12.12
C PRO A 98 10.60 12.22 -12.68
N SER A 99 10.53 13.32 -13.42
CA SER A 99 9.46 13.64 -14.36
C SER A 99 9.63 12.79 -15.62
N GLY A 100 9.18 11.53 -15.58
CA GLY A 100 9.25 10.59 -16.71
C GLY A 100 7.93 10.39 -17.43
N ASP A 101 7.98 10.59 -18.75
CA ASP A 101 6.95 10.52 -19.80
C ASP A 101 6.28 9.14 -20.02
N SER A 102 5.11 9.20 -20.69
CA SER A 102 4.55 8.26 -21.67
C SER A 102 3.75 7.01 -21.24
N GLY A 103 2.52 6.97 -21.80
CA GLY A 103 1.77 5.86 -22.44
C GLY A 103 1.84 4.44 -21.89
N GLU A 104 3.03 3.88 -21.69
CA GLU A 104 3.30 2.45 -21.44
C GLU A 104 4.31 2.20 -20.31
N ALA A 105 5.03 3.23 -19.83
CA ALA A 105 6.03 3.11 -18.75
C ALA A 105 5.42 2.63 -17.42
N TRP A 106 4.10 2.66 -17.28
CA TRP A 106 3.39 2.20 -16.09
C TRP A 106 3.36 0.66 -15.97
N MET A 107 3.43 -0.08 -17.09
CA MET A 107 3.48 -1.55 -17.06
C MET A 107 4.78 -2.07 -16.45
N GLU A 108 5.89 -1.42 -16.77
CA GLU A 108 7.20 -1.72 -16.18
C GLU A 108 7.19 -1.41 -14.68
N ARG A 109 6.53 -0.32 -14.25
CA ARG A 109 6.37 0.05 -12.84
C ARG A 109 5.50 -0.93 -12.04
N LEU A 110 4.71 -1.78 -12.69
CA LEU A 110 3.97 -2.86 -12.04
C LEU A 110 4.81 -4.11 -11.80
N VAL A 111 5.99 -4.23 -12.43
CA VAL A 111 6.89 -5.37 -12.24
C VAL A 111 7.57 -5.24 -10.88
N ALA A 112 7.12 -6.04 -9.91
CA ALA A 112 7.92 -6.39 -8.74
C ALA A 112 8.46 -7.82 -8.94
N PRO A 113 9.66 -8.15 -8.45
CA PRO A 113 10.14 -9.53 -8.42
C PRO A 113 9.38 -10.24 -7.29
N THR A 114 8.27 -10.89 -7.63
CA THR A 114 7.57 -11.80 -6.72
C THR A 114 7.36 -13.12 -7.42
N ASP A 115 8.18 -14.10 -7.02
CA ASP A 115 8.20 -15.50 -7.49
C ASP A 115 7.04 -16.33 -6.90
N GLU A 116 5.81 -15.82 -6.92
CA GLU A 116 4.64 -16.62 -6.52
C GLU A 116 3.72 -16.85 -7.73
N GLU A 117 3.58 -18.12 -8.13
CA GLU A 117 2.82 -18.56 -9.32
C GLU A 117 1.33 -18.17 -9.27
N GLY A 118 0.76 -17.95 -8.09
CA GLY A 118 -0.61 -17.43 -7.91
C GLY A 118 -0.74 -15.92 -8.20
N ALA A 119 0.34 -15.15 -8.12
CA ALA A 119 0.34 -13.71 -8.38
C ALA A 119 0.32 -13.38 -9.90
N PHE A 120 0.64 -14.35 -10.75
CA PHE A 120 0.68 -14.16 -12.21
C PHE A 120 -0.71 -13.97 -12.84
N LEU A 121 -1.72 -14.73 -12.40
CA LEU A 121 -3.10 -14.61 -12.91
C LEU A 121 -3.76 -13.28 -12.48
N ASP A 122 -3.54 -12.86 -11.23
CA ASP A 122 -3.98 -11.55 -10.74
C ASP A 122 -3.29 -10.39 -11.47
N ARG A 123 -2.06 -10.60 -11.96
CA ARG A 123 -1.27 -9.57 -12.66
C ARG A 123 -1.80 -9.26 -14.04
N GLU A 124 -2.14 -10.26 -14.85
CA GLU A 124 -2.70 -10.02 -16.18
C GLU A 124 -4.06 -9.32 -16.11
N ALA A 125 -4.93 -9.76 -15.19
CA ALA A 125 -6.20 -9.10 -14.92
C ALA A 125 -6.00 -7.65 -14.47
N LEU A 126 -5.03 -7.39 -13.60
CA LEU A 126 -4.70 -6.04 -13.14
C LEU A 126 -4.19 -5.15 -14.30
N VAL A 127 -3.30 -5.65 -15.15
CA VAL A 127 -2.80 -4.92 -16.33
C VAL A 127 -3.94 -4.63 -17.30
N ALA A 128 -4.82 -5.59 -17.54
CA ALA A 128 -6.00 -5.40 -18.39
C ALA A 128 -6.94 -4.33 -17.82
N CYS A 129 -7.22 -4.35 -16.53
CA CYS A 129 -8.07 -3.35 -15.87
C CYS A 129 -7.45 -1.96 -15.84
N LEU A 130 -6.15 -1.85 -15.56
CA LEU A 130 -5.44 -0.57 -15.60
C LEU A 130 -5.43 0.02 -17.01
N SER A 131 -5.32 -0.81 -18.05
CA SER A 131 -5.36 -0.38 -19.44
C SER A 131 -6.70 0.23 -19.88
N ARG A 132 -7.78 -0.06 -19.14
CA ARG A 132 -9.13 0.48 -19.40
C ARG A 132 -9.38 1.85 -18.75
N LEU A 133 -8.48 2.30 -17.88
CA LEU A 133 -8.61 3.58 -17.19
C LEU A 133 -8.18 4.74 -18.08
N ASP A 134 -8.67 5.93 -17.75
CA ASP A 134 -8.09 7.18 -18.25
C ASP A 134 -6.57 7.22 -17.94
N PRO A 135 -5.69 7.56 -18.91
CA PRO A 135 -4.25 7.55 -18.71
C PRO A 135 -3.78 8.37 -17.50
N THR A 136 -4.39 9.52 -17.25
CA THR A 136 -4.04 10.40 -16.12
C THR A 136 -4.36 9.72 -14.79
N GLN A 137 -5.52 9.08 -14.70
CA GLN A 137 -5.94 8.36 -13.50
C GLN A 137 -5.10 7.11 -13.27
N ARG A 138 -4.78 6.38 -14.33
CA ARG A 138 -3.89 5.21 -14.30
C ARG A 138 -2.51 5.59 -13.77
N ASP A 139 -1.90 6.63 -14.33
CA ASP A 139 -0.59 7.10 -13.92
C ASP A 139 -0.61 7.58 -12.47
N CYS A 140 -1.66 8.29 -12.06
CA CYS A 140 -1.84 8.72 -10.67
C CYS A 140 -1.87 7.52 -9.70
N VAL A 141 -2.61 6.45 -10.03
CA VAL A 141 -2.65 5.22 -9.22
C VAL A 141 -1.30 4.50 -9.22
N VAL A 142 -0.63 4.40 -10.36
CA VAL A 142 0.65 3.70 -10.46
C VAL A 142 1.73 4.42 -9.67
N LEU A 143 1.83 5.74 -9.81
CA LEU A 143 2.74 6.57 -9.01
C LEU A 143 2.44 6.46 -7.52
N ALA A 144 1.15 6.50 -7.14
CA ALA A 144 0.74 6.38 -5.76
C ALA A 144 1.07 5.01 -5.15
N TYR A 145 0.83 3.90 -5.84
CA TYR A 145 0.89 2.57 -5.22
C TYR A 145 2.10 1.73 -5.62
N CYS A 146 2.85 2.12 -6.64
CA CYS A 146 4.03 1.42 -7.14
C CYS A 146 5.31 2.24 -6.93
N GLU A 147 5.23 3.56 -7.01
CA GLU A 147 6.42 4.43 -6.91
C GLU A 147 6.48 5.21 -5.60
N GLY A 148 5.50 5.02 -4.72
CA GLY A 148 5.54 5.59 -3.39
C GLY A 148 5.11 7.05 -3.29
N TRP A 149 4.67 7.70 -4.38
CA TRP A 149 4.35 9.12 -4.38
C TRP A 149 3.26 9.46 -3.35
N SER A 150 3.45 10.57 -2.63
CA SER A 150 2.48 11.09 -1.67
C SER A 150 1.34 11.81 -2.37
N ARG A 151 0.25 12.07 -1.64
CA ARG A 151 -0.91 12.77 -2.22
C ARG A 151 -0.59 14.24 -2.53
N GLU A 152 0.35 14.82 -1.78
CA GLU A 152 0.89 16.16 -1.98
C GLU A 152 1.78 16.21 -3.23
N GLU A 153 2.69 15.26 -3.40
CA GLU A 153 3.54 15.18 -4.61
C GLU A 153 2.72 14.93 -5.88
N LEU A 154 1.69 14.08 -5.78
CA LEU A 154 0.74 13.87 -6.88
C LEU A 154 -0.07 15.15 -7.16
N ALA A 155 -0.47 15.89 -6.14
CA ALA A 155 -1.19 17.15 -6.31
C ALA A 155 -0.34 18.19 -7.04
N GLU A 156 0.94 18.30 -6.69
CA GLU A 156 1.91 19.14 -7.39
C GLU A 156 2.11 18.68 -8.84
N ARG A 157 2.39 17.37 -9.04
CA ARG A 157 2.66 16.81 -10.38
C ARG A 157 1.48 16.96 -11.35
N PHE A 158 0.26 16.73 -10.88
CA PHE A 158 -0.94 16.80 -11.72
C PHE A 158 -1.58 18.20 -11.72
N GLU A 159 -1.01 19.17 -11.00
CA GLU A 159 -1.53 20.52 -10.83
C GLU A 159 -2.99 20.54 -10.35
N ARG A 160 -3.29 19.71 -9.33
CA ARG A 160 -4.64 19.57 -8.75
C ARG A 160 -4.60 19.69 -7.23
N PRO A 161 -5.67 20.18 -6.58
CA PRO A 161 -5.78 20.14 -5.13
C PRO A 161 -5.64 18.71 -4.58
N VAL A 162 -5.00 18.57 -3.42
CA VAL A 162 -4.82 17.27 -2.73
C VAL A 162 -6.14 16.52 -2.53
N ASN A 163 -7.23 17.22 -2.25
CA ASN A 163 -8.56 16.61 -2.11
C ASN A 163 -9.09 16.04 -3.43
N THR A 164 -8.76 16.67 -4.57
CA THR A 164 -9.10 16.17 -5.90
C THR A 164 -8.31 14.89 -6.19
N VAL A 165 -7.01 14.88 -5.88
CA VAL A 165 -6.16 13.67 -6.03
C VAL A 165 -6.68 12.52 -5.16
N LYS A 166 -7.03 12.77 -3.90
CA LYS A 166 -7.64 11.76 -3.01
C LYS A 166 -8.93 11.19 -3.62
N THR A 167 -9.78 12.07 -4.16
CA THR A 167 -11.04 11.67 -4.81
C THR A 167 -10.80 10.86 -6.08
N TRP A 168 -9.82 11.24 -6.91
CA TRP A 168 -9.42 10.46 -8.09
C TRP A 168 -8.94 9.08 -7.69
N LEU A 169 -7.95 8.98 -6.80
CA LEU A 169 -7.44 7.70 -6.32
C LEU A 169 -8.56 6.80 -5.78
N HIS A 170 -9.48 7.35 -4.98
CA HIS A 170 -10.61 6.58 -4.47
C HIS A 170 -11.51 6.04 -5.59
N ARG A 171 -11.92 6.89 -6.55
CA ARG A 171 -12.78 6.49 -7.66
C ARG A 171 -12.09 5.48 -8.58
N THR A 172 -10.83 5.71 -8.91
CA THR A 172 -10.05 4.83 -9.77
C THR A 172 -9.83 3.46 -9.13
N LEU A 173 -9.58 3.38 -7.82
CA LEU A 173 -9.48 2.10 -7.10
C LEU A 173 -10.81 1.36 -7.05
N ALA A 174 -11.93 2.08 -6.88
CA ALA A 174 -13.26 1.47 -6.94
C ALA A 174 -13.55 0.89 -8.33
N ALA A 175 -13.19 1.62 -9.41
CA ALA A 175 -13.32 1.14 -10.78
C ALA A 175 -12.42 -0.08 -11.06
N LEU A 176 -11.17 -0.07 -10.57
CA LEU A 176 -10.27 -1.21 -10.68
C LEU A 176 -10.80 -2.44 -9.95
N LYS A 177 -11.30 -2.27 -8.73
CA LYS A 177 -11.90 -3.35 -7.95
C LYS A 177 -13.08 -3.97 -8.72
N SER A 178 -14.01 -3.16 -9.19
CA SER A 178 -15.15 -3.64 -9.98
C SER A 178 -14.70 -4.36 -11.25
N CYS A 179 -13.69 -3.85 -11.96
CA CYS A 179 -13.15 -4.50 -13.14
C CYS A 179 -12.54 -5.88 -12.82
N LEU A 180 -11.77 -5.99 -11.74
CA LEU A 180 -11.17 -7.26 -11.30
C LEU A 180 -12.23 -8.28 -10.88
N GLU A 181 -13.28 -7.86 -10.17
CA GLU A 181 -14.42 -8.71 -9.79
C GLU A 181 -15.22 -9.24 -11.00
N HIS A 182 -15.08 -8.61 -12.18
CA HIS A 182 -15.71 -9.08 -13.42
C HIS A 182 -14.81 -9.98 -14.27
N ILE A 183 -13.50 -10.00 -14.00
CA ILE A 183 -12.52 -10.82 -14.74
C ILE A 183 -12.19 -12.12 -13.98
N ALA A 184 -12.25 -12.09 -12.63
CA ALA A 184 -12.11 -13.24 -11.75
C ALA A 184 -13.40 -14.07 -11.66
#